data_AF-A0A954M0T1-F1
#
_entry.id   AF-A0A954M0T1-F1
#
_cell.length_a   1.000
_cell.length_b   1.000
_cell.length_c   1.000
_cell.angle_alpha   90.00
_cell.angle_beta   90.00
_cell.angle_gamma   90.00
#
_symmetry.space_group_name_H-M   'P 1'
#
loop_
_entity.id
_entity.type
_entity.pdbx_description
1 polymer ?
#
loop_
_entity_poly.entity_id
_entity_poly.type
_entity_poly.pdbx_seq_one_letter_code
_entity_poly.pdbx_strand_id
1 'polypeptide(L)'
;MSQPLLFYVLTAVTMSLGWALRGTIGGGPVGAMIPGAMVMLCLCHLLGFKRRVAIAAALGTIGIGLGGQVTYGQTIGFARFPETMLWGELGMTIKGAMWGLSGGVLVGLGLMHSKYKPSQILIGLVLMLIGTAVGHSLVDEPKLLYFSDPDNKPREEIWFGLTLGATFLVAWLLVLGRERVSSVIALCGMLGGAAGFGGGGLFFVLGSYLGNEWSSWPWWKMKEFTFGLLYGLGLAIGCYWFRNEIREADGSGVDRTEVPLVPTSTLMTILAGIAVVFGGMYFQFTIPYRAMFSVVGAALIGISIFSVPLAWHVALSMTIVGFLRDSLYRFAPSEWTDSLAFAWALVLGITVVVVSVVTLLIRSRASSRSLLLGLTWLGTAFALIKTGIPELTPGMHLFVPGLFLLQSIMVTAMLATMPSPDDTPA
;
A
#
# COMPACT_ATOMS: atom_id res chain seq x y z
N MET A 1 6.81 14.69 22.85
CA MET A 1 5.45 14.12 22.62
C MET A 1 5.26 12.93 23.55
N SER A 2 4.05 12.73 24.10
CA SER A 2 3.75 11.49 24.82
C SER A 2 3.86 10.30 23.84
N GLN A 3 4.26 9.11 24.32
CA GLN A 3 4.37 7.92 23.48
C GLN A 3 3.10 7.59 22.66
N PRO A 4 1.87 7.74 23.20
CA PRO A 4 0.65 7.51 22.42
C PRO A 4 0.50 8.52 21.26
N LEU A 5 0.72 9.81 21.53
CA LEU A 5 0.59 10.85 20.50
C LEU A 5 1.60 10.65 19.36
N LEU A 6 2.82 10.24 19.71
CA LEU A 6 3.86 9.94 18.73
C LEU A 6 3.51 8.74 17.85
N PHE A 7 2.90 7.70 18.42
CA PHE A 7 2.38 6.55 17.66
C PHE A 7 1.39 7.00 16.58
N TYR A 8 0.36 7.77 16.98
CA TYR A 8 -0.67 8.22 16.04
C TYR A 8 -0.13 9.16 14.95
N VAL A 9 0.63 10.18 15.35
CA VAL A 9 1.13 11.20 14.42
C VAL A 9 2.15 10.61 13.46
N LEU A 10 3.09 9.79 13.93
CA LEU A 10 4.09 9.20 13.05
C LEU A 10 3.45 8.28 12.01
N THR A 11 2.52 7.41 12.40
CA THR A 11 1.82 6.53 11.45
C THR A 11 0.98 7.34 10.45
N ALA A 12 0.24 8.34 10.91
CA ALA A 12 -0.57 9.20 10.04
C ALA A 12 0.30 9.98 9.03
N VAL A 13 1.39 10.61 9.48
CA VAL A 13 2.31 11.36 8.59
C VAL A 13 3.03 10.42 7.63
N THR A 14 3.45 9.23 8.07
CA THR A 14 4.09 8.24 7.20
C THR A 14 3.15 7.79 6.08
N MET A 15 1.89 7.50 6.42
CA MET A 15 0.87 7.09 5.45
C MET A 15 0.48 8.24 4.51
N SER A 16 0.33 9.46 5.04
CA SER A 16 0.13 10.70 4.29
C SER A 16 1.22 10.91 3.23
N LEU A 17 2.49 10.82 3.64
CA LEU A 17 3.63 10.96 2.73
C LEU A 17 3.61 9.85 1.69
N GLY A 18 3.49 8.59 2.11
CA GLY A 18 3.46 7.44 1.20
C GLY A 18 2.34 7.55 0.15
N TRP A 19 1.17 8.03 0.53
CA TRP A 19 0.05 8.19 -0.40
C TRP A 19 0.28 9.31 -1.42
N ALA A 20 0.82 10.43 -0.95
CA ALA A 20 1.13 11.55 -1.81
C ALA A 20 2.31 11.25 -2.75
N LEU A 21 3.30 10.48 -2.29
CA LEU A 21 4.37 9.90 -3.10
C LEU A 21 3.78 8.99 -4.17
N ARG A 22 2.91 8.04 -3.79
CA ARG A 22 2.18 7.19 -4.74
C ARG A 22 1.57 8.04 -5.84
N GLY A 23 0.76 9.04 -5.52
CA GLY A 23 0.16 9.92 -6.53
C GLY A 23 1.13 10.63 -7.49
N THR A 24 2.39 10.77 -7.10
CA THR A 24 3.44 11.39 -7.91
C THR A 24 4.23 10.35 -8.70
N ILE A 25 4.77 9.31 -8.06
CA ILE A 25 5.75 8.39 -8.66
C ILE A 25 5.20 7.00 -8.99
N GLY A 26 3.97 6.66 -8.60
CA GLY A 26 3.38 5.33 -8.85
C GLY A 26 1.88 5.33 -9.18
N GLY A 27 1.46 4.47 -10.09
CA GLY A 27 0.08 4.27 -10.49
C GLY A 27 -0.52 2.98 -9.97
N GLY A 28 -1.85 2.92 -9.92
CA GLY A 28 -2.59 1.68 -9.73
C GLY A 28 -2.25 0.92 -8.43
N PRO A 29 -2.33 -0.43 -8.45
CA PRO A 29 -2.08 -1.28 -7.30
C PRO A 29 -0.61 -1.25 -6.84
N VAL A 30 0.33 -1.33 -7.78
CA VAL A 30 1.75 -1.35 -7.46
C VAL A 30 2.22 -0.02 -6.88
N GLY A 31 1.70 1.12 -7.36
CA GLY A 31 1.96 2.41 -6.72
C GLY A 31 1.44 2.46 -5.27
N ALA A 32 0.28 1.86 -4.99
CA ALA A 32 -0.30 1.79 -3.64
C ALA A 32 0.49 0.90 -2.68
N MET A 33 1.46 0.12 -3.18
CA MET A 33 2.42 -0.58 -2.33
C MET A 33 3.36 0.36 -1.58
N ILE A 34 3.64 1.57 -2.11
CA ILE A 34 4.50 2.58 -1.44
C ILE A 34 3.98 2.93 -0.04
N PRO A 35 2.76 3.47 0.13
CA PRO A 35 2.23 3.74 1.45
C PRO A 35 2.09 2.48 2.30
N GLY A 36 1.77 1.33 1.68
CA GLY A 36 1.65 0.06 2.39
C GLY A 36 2.96 -0.40 3.05
N ALA A 37 4.06 -0.38 2.31
CA ALA A 37 5.37 -0.71 2.83
C ALA A 37 5.82 0.28 3.91
N MET A 38 5.63 1.58 3.66
CA MET A 38 6.04 2.63 4.60
C MET A 38 5.27 2.53 5.93
N VAL A 39 3.94 2.45 5.89
CA VAL A 39 3.12 2.39 7.11
C VAL A 39 3.36 1.10 7.88
N MET A 40 3.59 -0.02 7.19
CA MET A 40 3.82 -1.29 7.86
C MET A 40 5.19 -1.35 8.54
N LEU A 41 6.25 -0.83 7.90
CA LEU A 41 7.56 -0.67 8.55
C LEU A 41 7.48 0.26 9.77
N CYS A 42 6.71 1.36 9.65
CA CYS A 42 6.46 2.29 10.75
C CYS A 42 5.74 1.61 11.93
N LEU A 43 4.66 0.87 11.67
CA LEU A 43 3.91 0.13 12.69
C LEU A 43 4.80 -0.93 13.35
N CYS A 44 5.54 -1.71 12.58
CA CYS A 44 6.48 -2.70 13.12
C CYS A 44 7.52 -2.04 14.05
N HIS A 45 8.08 -0.90 13.66
CA HIS A 45 9.02 -0.15 14.50
C HIS A 45 8.36 0.34 15.80
N LEU A 46 7.21 1.01 15.71
CA LEU A 46 6.46 1.54 16.85
C LEU A 46 5.98 0.46 17.83
N LEU A 47 5.64 -0.72 17.31
CA LEU A 47 5.20 -1.86 18.10
C LEU A 47 6.38 -2.63 18.69
N GLY A 48 7.62 -2.37 18.26
CA GLY A 48 8.79 -3.17 18.65
C GLY A 48 8.75 -4.58 18.08
N PHE A 49 8.10 -4.76 16.93
CA PHE A 49 7.95 -6.03 16.24
C PHE A 49 9.29 -6.42 15.61
N LYS A 50 9.86 -7.57 15.97
CA LYS A 50 11.24 -7.96 15.60
C LYS A 50 11.31 -9.21 14.73
N ARG A 51 10.60 -10.28 15.10
CA ARG A 51 10.89 -11.62 14.56
C ARG A 51 10.42 -11.81 13.12
N ARG A 52 9.32 -11.16 12.74
CA ARG A 52 8.64 -11.42 11.45
C ARG A 52 8.24 -10.14 10.70
N VAL A 53 9.05 -9.08 10.84
CA VAL A 53 8.82 -7.79 10.16
C VAL A 53 8.66 -7.96 8.65
N ALA A 54 9.44 -8.83 8.00
CA ALA A 54 9.40 -9.04 6.55
C ALA A 54 8.02 -9.51 6.07
N ILE A 55 7.45 -10.50 6.75
CA ILE A 55 6.14 -11.07 6.41
C ILE A 55 5.06 -10.03 6.67
N ALA A 56 5.11 -9.38 7.83
CA ALA A 56 4.18 -8.34 8.19
C ALA A 56 4.20 -7.20 7.15
N ALA A 57 5.39 -6.72 6.78
CA ALA A 57 5.63 -5.74 5.73
C ALA A 57 5.02 -6.19 4.40
N ALA A 58 5.28 -7.42 3.94
CA ALA A 58 4.72 -7.93 2.69
C ALA A 58 3.19 -7.93 2.68
N LEU A 59 2.55 -8.40 3.76
CA LEU A 59 1.09 -8.44 3.86
C LEU A 59 0.49 -7.03 3.88
N GLY A 60 1.06 -6.10 4.65
CA GLY A 60 0.61 -4.70 4.67
C GLY A 60 0.78 -4.00 3.32
N THR A 61 1.91 -4.22 2.66
CA THR A 61 2.22 -3.71 1.32
C THR A 61 1.19 -4.20 0.29
N ILE A 62 0.94 -5.51 0.22
CA ILE A 62 -0.03 -6.08 -0.72
C ILE A 62 -1.45 -5.64 -0.37
N GLY A 63 -1.83 -5.65 0.91
CA GLY A 63 -3.18 -5.31 1.34
C GLY A 63 -3.58 -3.88 1.00
N ILE A 64 -2.68 -2.92 1.23
CA ILE A 64 -2.91 -1.54 0.81
C ILE A 64 -2.80 -1.42 -0.72
N GLY A 65 -1.97 -2.24 -1.37
CA GLY A 65 -1.94 -2.37 -2.83
C GLY A 65 -3.29 -2.78 -3.46
N LEU A 66 -4.06 -3.67 -2.80
CA LEU A 66 -5.31 -4.22 -3.35
C LEU A 66 -6.31 -3.14 -3.77
N GLY A 67 -6.49 -2.10 -2.96
CA GLY A 67 -7.44 -1.03 -3.29
C GLY A 67 -6.97 -0.14 -4.44
N GLY A 68 -5.69 -0.22 -4.86
CA GLY A 68 -5.22 0.46 -6.07
C GLY A 68 -5.82 -0.11 -7.36
N GLN A 69 -6.56 -1.22 -7.27
CA GLN A 69 -7.39 -1.75 -8.34
C GLN A 69 -8.72 -1.01 -8.50
N VAL A 70 -9.08 -0.07 -7.63
CA VAL A 70 -10.31 0.69 -7.78
C VAL A 70 -10.16 1.77 -8.85
N THR A 71 -11.10 1.80 -9.78
CA THR A 71 -11.33 2.96 -10.66
C THR A 71 -12.12 4.01 -9.90
N TYR A 72 -11.62 5.24 -9.84
CA TYR A 72 -12.29 6.34 -9.15
C TYR A 72 -12.16 7.69 -9.87
N GLY A 73 -11.53 7.71 -11.05
CA GLY A 73 -11.36 8.95 -11.82
C GLY A 73 -12.69 9.58 -12.24
N GLN A 74 -13.64 8.76 -12.71
CA GLN A 74 -15.00 9.22 -13.04
C GLN A 74 -15.80 9.58 -11.80
N THR A 75 -15.65 8.82 -10.70
CA THR A 75 -16.27 9.15 -9.40
C THR A 75 -15.88 10.54 -8.91
N ILE A 76 -14.61 10.92 -9.04
CA ILE A 76 -14.13 12.27 -8.73
C ILE A 76 -14.74 13.29 -9.71
N GLY A 77 -14.92 12.92 -10.98
CA GLY A 77 -15.58 13.76 -11.98
C GLY A 77 -16.98 14.18 -11.55
N PHE A 78 -17.78 13.25 -11.02
CA PHE A 78 -19.12 13.53 -10.49
C PHE A 78 -19.09 14.49 -9.30
N ALA A 79 -18.08 14.40 -8.43
CA ALA A 79 -17.95 15.30 -7.28
C ALA A 79 -17.80 16.79 -7.66
N ARG A 80 -17.44 17.11 -8.90
CA ARG A 80 -17.21 18.49 -9.36
C ARG A 80 -18.46 19.23 -9.83
N PHE A 81 -19.58 18.52 -10.03
CA PHE A 81 -20.81 19.11 -10.56
C PHE A 81 -21.90 19.07 -9.50
N PRO A 82 -22.59 20.19 -9.20
CA PRO A 82 -23.58 20.25 -8.13
C PRO A 82 -24.64 19.14 -8.19
N GLU A 83 -25.06 18.76 -9.39
CA GLU A 83 -26.11 17.76 -9.63
C GLU A 83 -25.66 16.33 -9.30
N THR A 84 -24.36 16.04 -9.42
CA THR A 84 -23.80 14.69 -9.20
C THR A 84 -22.84 14.64 -8.00
N MET A 85 -22.67 15.77 -7.31
CA MET A 85 -21.71 15.96 -6.23
C MET A 85 -21.88 14.93 -5.11
N LEU A 86 -23.11 14.78 -4.60
CA LEU A 86 -23.39 13.84 -3.50
C LEU A 86 -23.13 12.39 -3.91
N TRP A 87 -23.40 12.02 -5.17
CA TRP A 87 -23.11 10.68 -5.68
C TRP A 87 -21.60 10.44 -5.80
N GLY A 88 -20.86 11.43 -6.31
CA GLY A 88 -19.40 11.39 -6.36
C GLY A 88 -18.78 11.26 -4.97
N GLU A 89 -19.23 12.06 -4.00
CA GLU A 89 -18.75 12.04 -2.62
C GLU A 89 -19.09 10.74 -1.88
N LEU A 90 -20.31 10.22 -2.07
CA LEU A 90 -20.70 8.91 -1.55
C LEU A 90 -19.81 7.80 -2.14
N GLY A 91 -19.61 7.81 -3.47
CA GLY A 91 -18.77 6.85 -4.17
C GLY A 91 -17.31 6.91 -3.70
N MET A 92 -16.76 8.11 -3.46
CA MET A 92 -15.43 8.26 -2.88
C MET A 92 -15.40 7.74 -1.44
N THR A 93 -16.39 8.06 -0.61
CA THR A 93 -16.43 7.57 0.77
C THR A 93 -16.47 6.03 0.82
N ILE A 94 -17.31 5.40 0.00
CA ILE A 94 -17.44 3.93 -0.07
C ILE A 94 -16.15 3.29 -0.62
N LYS A 95 -15.59 3.81 -1.71
CA LYS A 95 -14.34 3.30 -2.28
C LYS A 95 -13.17 3.44 -1.30
N GLY A 96 -13.12 4.54 -0.53
CA GLY A 96 -12.17 4.75 0.55
C GLY A 96 -12.35 3.75 1.69
N ALA A 97 -13.60 3.50 2.08
CA ALA A 97 -13.96 2.53 3.11
C ALA A 97 -13.47 1.12 2.73
N MET A 98 -13.76 0.68 1.51
CA MET A 98 -13.31 -0.61 1.01
C MET A 98 -11.79 -0.72 1.00
N TRP A 99 -11.10 0.32 0.51
CA TRP A 99 -9.65 0.34 0.46
C TRP A 99 -9.07 0.18 1.86
N GLY A 100 -9.65 0.92 2.81
CA GLY A 100 -9.36 0.86 4.22
C GLY A 100 -9.57 -0.53 4.82
N LEU A 101 -10.68 -1.18 4.50
CA LEU A 101 -11.05 -2.52 4.97
C LEU A 101 -10.04 -3.57 4.47
N SER A 102 -9.75 -3.58 3.17
CA SER A 102 -8.85 -4.55 2.52
C SER A 102 -7.42 -4.42 3.03
N GLY A 103 -6.91 -3.19 3.14
CA GLY A 103 -5.59 -2.97 3.70
C GLY A 103 -5.55 -3.24 5.21
N GLY A 104 -6.59 -2.85 5.95
CA GLY A 104 -6.65 -3.06 7.40
C GLY A 104 -6.68 -4.53 7.79
N VAL A 105 -7.45 -5.39 7.11
CA VAL A 105 -7.48 -6.83 7.41
C VAL A 105 -6.13 -7.50 7.16
N LEU A 106 -5.41 -7.12 6.09
CA LEU A 106 -4.10 -7.70 5.78
C LEU A 106 -2.97 -7.12 6.64
N VAL A 107 -3.06 -5.85 7.06
CA VAL A 107 -2.18 -5.29 8.11
C VAL A 107 -2.38 -6.08 9.41
N GLY A 108 -3.64 -6.27 9.83
CA GLY A 108 -3.97 -7.07 11.02
C GLY A 108 -3.46 -8.50 10.92
N LEU A 109 -3.73 -9.17 9.80
CA LEU A 109 -3.21 -10.51 9.54
C LEU A 109 -1.69 -10.54 9.54
N GLY A 110 -1.00 -9.53 8.98
CA GLY A 110 0.46 -9.42 9.01
C GLY A 110 1.02 -9.35 10.43
N LEU A 111 0.40 -8.57 11.31
CA LEU A 111 0.80 -8.44 12.73
C LEU A 111 0.47 -9.70 13.55
N MET A 112 -0.59 -10.43 13.16
CA MET A 112 -1.10 -11.58 13.90
C MET A 112 -0.78 -12.94 13.24
N HIS A 113 -0.03 -12.96 12.13
CA HIS A 113 0.14 -14.17 11.30
C HIS A 113 0.74 -15.35 12.07
N SER A 114 1.54 -15.10 13.12
CA SER A 114 2.15 -16.12 13.98
C SER A 114 1.11 -16.97 14.73
N LYS A 115 -0.10 -16.44 14.94
CA LYS A 115 -1.21 -17.19 15.56
C LYS A 115 -1.86 -18.21 14.61
N TYR A 116 -1.57 -18.12 13.31
CA TYR A 116 -2.23 -18.94 12.29
C TYR A 116 -1.26 -19.94 11.67
N LYS A 117 -1.77 -21.12 11.34
CA LYS A 117 -1.07 -22.07 10.49
C LYS A 117 -1.01 -21.50 9.06
N PRO A 118 0.07 -21.74 8.29
CA PRO A 118 0.13 -21.31 6.90
C PRO A 118 -1.07 -21.74 6.06
N SER A 119 -1.56 -22.97 6.25
CA SER A 119 -2.77 -23.46 5.55
C SER A 119 -4.02 -22.65 5.85
N GLN A 120 -4.18 -22.15 7.08
CA GLN A 120 -5.30 -21.28 7.46
C GLN A 120 -5.22 -19.93 6.75
N ILE A 121 -4.01 -19.37 6.63
CA ILE A 121 -3.78 -18.14 5.87
C ILE A 121 -4.11 -18.37 4.39
N LEU A 122 -3.60 -19.45 3.80
CA LEU A 122 -3.86 -19.79 2.39
C LEU A 122 -5.36 -19.98 2.10
N ILE A 123 -6.09 -20.68 2.96
CA ILE A 123 -7.56 -20.81 2.84
C ILE A 123 -8.22 -19.43 2.90
N GLY A 124 -7.81 -18.57 3.82
CA GLY A 124 -8.31 -17.20 3.92
C GLY A 124 -8.09 -16.39 2.64
N LEU A 125 -6.91 -16.51 2.01
CA LEU A 125 -6.61 -15.85 0.74
C LEU A 125 -7.47 -16.40 -0.40
N VAL A 126 -7.71 -17.71 -0.45
CA VAL A 126 -8.63 -18.31 -1.43
C VAL A 126 -10.06 -17.80 -1.23
N LEU A 127 -10.53 -17.72 0.02
CA LEU A 127 -11.85 -17.15 0.34
C LEU A 127 -11.93 -15.67 -0.04
N MET A 128 -10.86 -14.89 0.14
CA MET A 128 -10.78 -13.50 -0.31
C MET A 128 -10.93 -13.39 -1.83
N LEU A 129 -10.30 -14.28 -2.60
CA LEU A 129 -10.44 -14.31 -4.05
C LEU A 129 -11.86 -14.73 -4.48
N ILE A 130 -12.45 -15.73 -3.83
CA ILE A 130 -13.83 -16.14 -4.06
C ILE A 130 -14.79 -14.99 -3.78
N GLY A 131 -14.67 -14.33 -2.62
CA GLY A 131 -15.49 -13.17 -2.29
C GLY A 131 -15.32 -12.03 -3.30
N THR A 132 -14.08 -11.82 -3.80
CA THR A 132 -13.81 -10.84 -4.85
C THR A 132 -14.53 -11.17 -6.15
N ALA A 133 -14.45 -12.41 -6.61
CA ALA A 133 -15.12 -12.85 -7.83
C ALA A 133 -16.65 -12.77 -7.69
N VAL A 134 -17.20 -13.23 -6.56
CA VAL A 134 -18.64 -13.19 -6.28
C VAL A 134 -19.15 -11.76 -6.26
N GLY A 135 -18.48 -10.85 -5.55
CA GLY A 135 -18.92 -9.45 -5.46
C GLY A 135 -18.80 -8.73 -6.80
N HIS A 136 -17.74 -9.02 -7.57
CA HIS A 136 -17.59 -8.49 -8.92
C HIS A 136 -18.74 -8.93 -9.82
N SER A 137 -18.99 -10.24 -9.93
CA SER A 137 -20.01 -10.78 -10.84
C SER A 137 -21.45 -10.47 -10.42
N LEU A 138 -21.72 -10.29 -9.12
CA LEU A 138 -23.07 -9.99 -8.63
C LEU A 138 -23.41 -8.49 -8.62
N VAL A 139 -22.43 -7.60 -8.47
CA VAL A 139 -22.69 -6.16 -8.28
C VAL A 139 -21.92 -5.28 -9.26
N ASP A 140 -20.60 -5.42 -9.35
CA ASP A 140 -19.78 -4.50 -10.14
C ASP A 140 -19.99 -4.69 -11.66
N GLU A 141 -19.95 -5.94 -12.15
CA GLU A 141 -20.13 -6.30 -13.56
C GLU A 141 -21.55 -5.97 -14.10
N PRO A 142 -22.65 -6.34 -13.39
CA PRO A 142 -24.00 -5.93 -13.79
C PRO A 142 -24.30 -4.45 -13.49
N LYS A 143 -23.35 -3.70 -12.90
CA LYS A 143 -23.48 -2.27 -12.56
C LYS A 143 -24.68 -1.96 -11.65
N LEU A 144 -25.02 -2.84 -10.71
CA LEU A 144 -26.17 -2.64 -9.80
C LEU A 144 -25.99 -1.40 -8.90
N LEU A 145 -24.74 -1.15 -8.49
CA LEU A 145 -24.34 0.06 -7.79
C LEU A 145 -23.02 0.54 -8.39
N TYR A 146 -23.08 1.63 -9.14
CA TYR A 146 -22.01 2.03 -10.04
C TYR A 146 -21.62 3.49 -9.85
N PHE A 147 -20.33 3.74 -9.59
CA PHE A 147 -19.80 5.07 -9.29
C PHE A 147 -18.97 5.64 -10.44
N SER A 148 -19.22 5.16 -11.65
CA SER A 148 -18.60 5.58 -12.91
C SER A 148 -19.69 5.87 -13.95
N ASP A 149 -19.34 6.43 -15.11
CA ASP A 149 -20.31 6.72 -16.17
C ASP A 149 -20.73 5.40 -16.85
N PRO A 150 -21.99 4.95 -16.72
CA PRO A 150 -22.41 3.64 -17.23
C PRO A 150 -22.51 3.58 -18.75
N ASP A 151 -22.67 4.72 -19.43
CA ASP A 151 -23.21 4.82 -20.79
C ASP A 151 -22.17 5.30 -21.80
N ASN A 152 -21.42 6.36 -21.50
CA ASN A 152 -20.56 6.99 -22.51
C ASN A 152 -19.17 6.36 -22.60
N LYS A 153 -18.57 6.03 -21.44
CA LYS A 153 -17.23 5.43 -21.33
C LYS A 153 -17.16 4.57 -20.05
N PRO A 154 -17.88 3.44 -19.98
CA PRO A 154 -17.91 2.62 -18.78
C PRO A 154 -16.52 2.13 -18.42
N ARG A 155 -16.14 2.35 -17.17
CA ARG A 155 -14.92 1.79 -16.58
C ARG A 155 -15.29 0.61 -15.71
N GLU A 156 -14.68 -0.53 -15.96
CA GLU A 156 -14.85 -1.68 -15.08
C GLU A 156 -14.55 -1.28 -13.62
N GLU A 157 -15.50 -1.60 -12.74
CA GLU A 157 -15.41 -1.41 -11.31
C GLU A 157 -15.12 -2.76 -10.65
N ILE A 158 -14.50 -2.74 -9.47
CA ILE A 158 -14.22 -3.94 -8.67
C ILE A 158 -14.33 -3.64 -7.17
N TRP A 159 -14.94 -2.50 -6.83
CA TRP A 159 -14.92 -2.02 -5.45
C TRP A 159 -15.80 -2.91 -4.58
N PHE A 160 -16.93 -3.41 -5.09
CA PHE A 160 -17.79 -4.29 -4.30
C PHE A 160 -17.17 -5.68 -4.17
N GLY A 161 -16.57 -6.20 -5.25
CA GLY A 161 -15.74 -7.41 -5.23
C GLY A 161 -14.72 -7.36 -4.11
N LEU A 162 -13.84 -6.36 -4.09
CA LEU A 162 -12.82 -6.23 -3.05
C LEU A 162 -13.42 -6.11 -1.65
N THR A 163 -14.55 -5.41 -1.48
CA THR A 163 -15.26 -5.32 -0.20
C THR A 163 -15.69 -6.70 0.29
N LEU A 164 -16.31 -7.50 -0.58
CA LEU A 164 -16.78 -8.84 -0.23
C LEU A 164 -15.62 -9.80 0.00
N GLY A 165 -14.54 -9.70 -0.79
CA GLY A 165 -13.30 -10.45 -0.57
C GLY A 165 -12.68 -10.17 0.79
N ALA A 166 -12.51 -8.90 1.17
CA ALA A 166 -12.00 -8.53 2.49
C ALA A 166 -12.93 -9.00 3.61
N THR A 167 -14.25 -8.93 3.41
CA THR A 167 -15.25 -9.42 4.38
C THR A 167 -15.16 -10.92 4.57
N PHE A 168 -14.97 -11.70 3.50
CA PHE A 168 -14.78 -13.16 3.58
C PHE A 168 -13.51 -13.50 4.36
N LEU A 169 -12.41 -12.76 4.15
CA LEU A 169 -11.20 -12.93 4.93
C LEU A 169 -11.43 -12.61 6.42
N VAL A 170 -12.07 -11.48 6.74
CA VAL A 170 -12.42 -11.14 8.13
C VAL A 170 -13.28 -12.23 8.77
N ALA A 171 -14.33 -12.68 8.08
CA ALA A 171 -15.22 -13.72 8.58
C ALA A 171 -14.45 -15.03 8.85
N TRP A 172 -13.55 -15.42 7.95
CA TRP A 172 -12.70 -16.58 8.13
C TRP A 172 -11.79 -16.47 9.36
N LEU A 173 -11.12 -15.33 9.56
CA LEU A 173 -10.26 -15.09 10.72
C LEU A 173 -11.07 -15.10 12.04
N LEU A 174 -12.30 -14.58 12.02
CA LEU A 174 -13.23 -14.64 13.14
C LEU A 174 -13.67 -16.07 13.45
N VAL A 175 -13.91 -16.91 12.45
CA VAL A 175 -14.27 -18.33 12.63
C VAL A 175 -13.12 -19.12 13.26
N LEU A 176 -11.87 -18.87 12.85
CA LEU A 176 -10.72 -19.64 13.31
C LEU A 176 -10.34 -19.44 14.78
N GLY A 177 -10.77 -18.36 15.41
CA GLY A 177 -10.37 -18.08 16.80
C GLY A 177 -10.98 -16.85 17.43
N ARG A 178 -12.08 -16.30 16.88
CA ARG A 178 -12.69 -15.02 17.29
C ARG A 178 -11.68 -13.88 17.34
N GLU A 179 -10.79 -13.85 16.36
CA GLU A 179 -9.64 -12.94 16.37
C GLU A 179 -10.10 -11.49 16.15
N ARG A 180 -10.13 -10.74 17.25
CA ARG A 180 -10.68 -9.38 17.31
C ARG A 180 -9.70 -8.33 16.80
N VAL A 181 -8.39 -8.56 16.90
CA VAL A 181 -7.36 -7.58 16.53
C VAL A 181 -7.43 -7.28 15.04
N SER A 182 -7.36 -8.29 14.17
CA SER A 182 -7.40 -8.06 12.71
C SER A 182 -8.73 -7.45 12.28
N SER A 183 -9.83 -7.87 12.91
CA SER A 183 -11.17 -7.36 12.61
C SER A 183 -11.34 -5.88 13.01
N VAL A 184 -10.82 -5.48 14.17
CA VAL A 184 -10.86 -4.09 14.60
C VAL A 184 -9.90 -3.22 13.80
N ILE A 185 -8.70 -3.71 13.46
CA ILE A 185 -7.79 -2.98 12.56
C ILE A 185 -8.45 -2.80 11.18
N ALA A 186 -9.15 -3.83 10.67
CA ALA A 186 -9.92 -3.73 9.42
C ALA A 186 -11.04 -2.68 9.52
N LEU A 187 -11.81 -2.66 10.62
CA LEU A 187 -12.85 -1.67 10.86
C LEU A 187 -12.29 -0.25 11.01
N CYS A 188 -11.23 -0.05 11.80
CA CYS A 188 -10.59 1.25 11.95
C CYS A 188 -9.95 1.72 10.63
N GLY A 189 -9.37 0.79 9.86
CA GLY A 189 -8.89 1.04 8.51
C GLY A 189 -10.01 1.47 7.58
N MET A 190 -11.15 0.77 7.60
CA MET A 190 -12.36 1.12 6.84
C MET A 190 -12.85 2.53 7.17
N LEU A 191 -12.99 2.85 8.46
CA LEU A 191 -13.44 4.19 8.90
C LEU A 191 -12.44 5.28 8.52
N GLY A 192 -11.13 5.04 8.72
CA GLY A 192 -10.07 5.97 8.35
C GLY A 192 -9.99 6.19 6.83
N GLY A 193 -10.15 5.12 6.05
CA GLY A 193 -10.18 5.18 4.59
C GLY A 193 -11.42 5.91 4.06
N ALA A 194 -12.59 5.67 4.65
CA ALA A 194 -13.83 6.37 4.32
C ALA A 194 -13.71 7.87 4.56
N ALA A 195 -13.32 8.25 5.78
CA ALA A 195 -13.11 9.64 6.18
C ALA A 195 -12.00 10.30 5.34
N GLY A 196 -10.92 9.58 5.06
CA GLY A 196 -9.82 10.04 4.23
C GLY A 196 -10.23 10.34 2.79
N PHE A 197 -10.94 9.43 2.13
CA PHE A 197 -11.13 9.51 0.68
C PHE A 197 -12.33 10.38 0.34
N GLY A 198 -13.40 10.29 1.14
CA GLY A 198 -14.54 11.20 1.09
C GLY A 198 -14.15 12.59 1.56
N GLY A 199 -13.56 12.72 2.76
CA GLY A 199 -13.10 14.02 3.26
C GLY A 199 -12.06 14.69 2.36
N GLY A 200 -11.15 13.91 1.77
CA GLY A 200 -10.24 14.40 0.74
C GLY A 200 -10.94 14.77 -0.58
N GLY A 201 -12.08 14.16 -0.88
CA GLY A 201 -12.95 14.50 -2.02
C GLY A 201 -13.44 15.94 -1.98
N LEU A 202 -13.75 16.45 -0.78
CA LEU A 202 -14.21 17.82 -0.56
C LEU A 202 -13.22 18.90 -1.05
N PHE A 203 -11.93 18.60 -1.20
CA PHE A 203 -10.98 19.52 -1.83
C PHE A 203 -11.29 19.75 -3.32
N PHE A 204 -11.80 18.74 -4.03
CA PHE A 204 -12.25 18.92 -5.42
C PHE A 204 -13.54 19.72 -5.51
N VAL A 205 -14.47 19.46 -4.59
CA VAL A 205 -15.70 20.23 -4.46
C VAL A 205 -15.36 21.70 -4.24
N LEU A 206 -14.52 21.99 -3.24
CA LEU A 206 -14.07 23.34 -2.95
C LEU A 206 -13.36 23.98 -4.16
N GLY A 207 -12.43 23.26 -4.79
CA GLY A 207 -11.72 23.73 -5.97
C GLY A 207 -12.64 24.06 -7.15
N SER A 208 -13.75 23.34 -7.33
CA SER A 208 -14.74 23.65 -8.38
C SER A 208 -15.53 24.93 -8.12
N TYR A 209 -15.65 25.38 -6.87
CA TYR A 209 -16.38 26.61 -6.52
C TYR A 209 -15.49 27.86 -6.44
N LEU A 210 -14.17 27.71 -6.27
CA LEU A 210 -13.25 28.84 -6.05
C LEU A 210 -12.82 29.60 -7.32
N GLY A 211 -13.41 29.30 -8.49
CA GLY A 211 -13.13 30.02 -9.73
C GLY A 211 -11.71 29.79 -10.29
N ASN A 212 -11.42 30.43 -11.43
CA ASN A 212 -10.19 30.17 -12.20
C ASN A 212 -8.90 30.62 -11.49
N GLU A 213 -8.98 31.55 -10.53
CA GLU A 213 -7.82 32.03 -9.77
C GLU A 213 -7.13 30.91 -8.98
N TRP A 214 -7.87 29.88 -8.62
CA TRP A 214 -7.40 28.74 -7.84
C TRP A 214 -7.20 27.47 -8.67
N SER A 215 -7.25 27.57 -10.01
CA SER A 215 -7.11 26.40 -10.89
C SER A 215 -5.72 25.77 -10.84
N SER A 216 -4.69 26.56 -10.46
CA SER A 216 -3.31 26.10 -10.29
C SER A 216 -3.05 25.44 -8.92
N TRP A 217 -3.97 25.56 -7.97
CA TRP A 217 -3.80 24.95 -6.65
C TRP A 217 -3.86 23.41 -6.76
N PRO A 218 -2.97 22.66 -6.08
CA PRO A 218 -2.85 21.21 -6.25
C PRO A 218 -3.93 20.44 -5.46
N TRP A 219 -5.21 20.68 -5.76
CA TRP A 219 -6.38 20.04 -5.12
C TRP A 219 -6.28 18.51 -5.06
N TRP A 220 -5.79 17.89 -6.14
CA TRP A 220 -5.53 16.45 -6.20
C TRP A 220 -4.55 15.99 -5.13
N LYS A 221 -3.48 16.74 -4.92
CA LYS A 221 -2.44 16.36 -3.97
C LYS A 221 -2.93 16.56 -2.53
N MET A 222 -3.74 17.59 -2.26
CA MET A 222 -4.38 17.80 -0.96
C MET A 222 -5.29 16.63 -0.59
N LYS A 223 -6.06 16.11 -1.55
CA LYS A 223 -6.83 14.88 -1.37
C LYS A 223 -5.95 13.69 -1.00
N GLU A 224 -4.84 13.50 -1.70
CA GLU A 224 -3.94 12.36 -1.46
C GLU A 224 -3.29 12.41 -0.08
N PHE A 225 -2.80 13.57 0.34
CA PHE A 225 -2.28 13.77 1.69
C PHE A 225 -3.36 13.50 2.75
N THR A 226 -4.57 14.02 2.56
CA THR A 226 -5.68 13.86 3.51
C THR A 226 -6.13 12.41 3.63
N PHE A 227 -6.22 11.70 2.49
CA PHE A 227 -6.55 10.28 2.50
C PHE A 227 -5.50 9.48 3.26
N GLY A 228 -4.22 9.67 2.94
CA GLY A 228 -3.14 8.97 3.65
C GLY A 228 -3.10 9.30 5.14
N LEU A 229 -3.31 10.56 5.52
CA LEU A 229 -3.31 11.01 6.91
C LEU A 229 -4.40 10.32 7.74
N LEU A 230 -5.66 10.39 7.29
CA LEU A 230 -6.80 9.83 8.02
C LEU A 230 -6.82 8.31 7.97
N TYR A 231 -6.39 7.70 6.87
CA TYR A 231 -6.25 6.26 6.79
C TYR A 231 -5.15 5.74 7.71
N GLY A 232 -3.98 6.40 7.72
CA GLY A 232 -2.89 6.08 8.65
C GLY A 232 -3.30 6.24 10.11
N LEU A 233 -4.06 7.28 10.44
CA LEU A 233 -4.62 7.48 11.78
C LEU A 233 -5.57 6.34 12.17
N GLY A 234 -6.46 5.91 11.26
CA GLY A 234 -7.34 4.77 11.49
C GLY A 234 -6.57 3.48 11.79
N LEU A 235 -5.56 3.16 10.98
CA LEU A 235 -4.68 2.00 11.24
C LEU A 235 -3.95 2.13 12.58
N ALA A 236 -3.47 3.33 12.91
CA ALA A 236 -2.78 3.59 14.16
C ALA A 236 -3.69 3.36 15.38
N ILE A 237 -4.94 3.83 15.33
CA ILE A 237 -5.94 3.61 16.39
C ILE A 237 -6.17 2.11 16.61
N GLY A 238 -6.43 1.35 15.53
CA GLY A 238 -6.65 -0.08 15.62
C GLY A 238 -5.45 -0.83 16.21
N CYS A 239 -4.24 -0.53 15.73
CA CYS A 239 -3.02 -1.16 16.22
C CYS A 239 -2.70 -0.77 17.66
N TYR A 240 -2.91 0.50 18.03
CA TYR A 240 -2.60 0.98 19.38
C TYR A 240 -3.51 0.37 20.44
N TRP A 241 -4.80 0.19 20.14
CA TRP A 241 -5.75 -0.47 21.05
C TRP A 241 -5.30 -1.89 21.42
N PHE A 242 -4.75 -2.64 20.46
CA PHE A 242 -4.33 -4.02 20.63
C PHE A 242 -2.81 -4.22 20.69
N ARG A 243 -2.05 -3.16 20.96
CA ARG A 243 -0.57 -3.17 20.91
C ARG A 243 0.07 -4.25 21.78
N ASN A 244 -0.51 -4.56 22.93
CA ASN A 244 0.01 -5.59 23.84
C ASN A 244 -0.21 -6.99 23.25
N GLU A 245 -1.41 -7.28 22.77
CA GLU A 245 -1.73 -8.57 22.12
C GLU A 245 -0.90 -8.80 20.85
N ILE A 246 -0.60 -7.73 20.10
CA ILE A 246 0.28 -7.79 18.92
C ILE A 246 1.73 -8.10 19.34
N ARG A 247 2.24 -7.43 20.39
CA ARG A 247 3.58 -7.70 20.94
C ARG A 247 3.70 -9.12 21.48
N GLU A 248 2.68 -9.59 22.19
CA GLU A 248 2.59 -10.97 22.66
C GLU A 248 2.55 -11.96 21.50
N ALA A 249 1.84 -11.65 20.40
CA ALA A 249 1.82 -12.50 19.21
C ALA A 249 3.19 -12.61 18.52
N ASP A 250 4.01 -11.55 18.55
CA ASP A 250 5.40 -11.59 18.04
C ASP A 250 6.28 -12.48 18.92
N GLY A 251 6.15 -12.36 20.25
CA GLY A 251 6.98 -13.10 21.22
C GLY A 251 6.56 -14.56 21.46
N SER A 252 5.26 -14.87 21.39
CA SER A 252 4.69 -16.20 21.66
C SER A 252 4.70 -17.13 20.46
N GLY A 253 5.05 -16.63 19.27
CA GLY A 253 5.26 -17.47 18.11
C GLY A 253 6.30 -18.54 18.45
N VAL A 254 5.88 -19.81 18.47
CA VAL A 254 6.82 -20.94 18.51
C VAL A 254 7.92 -20.62 17.53
N ASP A 255 9.18 -20.76 17.94
CA ASP A 255 10.39 -20.47 17.17
C ASP A 255 10.57 -21.42 15.95
N ARG A 256 9.46 -21.76 15.29
CA ARG A 256 9.38 -22.49 14.02
C ARG A 256 9.99 -21.69 12.86
N THR A 257 10.61 -20.55 13.15
CA THR A 257 11.44 -19.75 12.23
C THR A 257 12.94 -19.83 12.54
N GLU A 258 13.39 -20.85 13.28
CA GLU A 258 14.49 -21.66 12.74
C GLU A 258 13.98 -22.54 11.57
N VAL A 259 13.19 -21.97 10.65
CA VAL A 259 13.41 -22.34 9.25
C VAL A 259 14.86 -21.96 9.08
N PRO A 260 15.76 -22.90 8.70
CA PRO A 260 17.14 -22.54 8.48
C PRO A 260 17.11 -21.25 7.69
N LEU A 261 17.93 -20.28 8.09
CA LEU A 261 18.62 -19.50 7.07
C LEU A 261 19.23 -20.58 6.20
N VAL A 262 18.47 -21.11 5.23
CA VAL A 262 19.02 -21.99 4.22
C VAL A 262 20.16 -21.11 3.76
N PRO A 263 21.41 -21.58 3.81
CA PRO A 263 22.47 -20.87 3.14
C PRO A 263 22.23 -21.04 1.63
N THR A 264 21.03 -20.70 1.14
CA THR A 264 20.79 -20.18 -0.17
C THR A 264 21.83 -19.10 -0.32
N SER A 265 22.80 -19.43 -1.15
CA SER A 265 23.82 -18.49 -1.57
C SER A 265 23.14 -17.17 -1.89
N THR A 266 23.80 -16.04 -1.63
CA THR A 266 23.27 -14.71 -1.98
C THR A 266 22.68 -14.71 -3.39
N LEU A 267 23.34 -15.43 -4.30
CA LEU A 267 22.90 -15.66 -5.66
C LEU A 267 21.51 -16.31 -5.74
N MET A 268 21.22 -17.38 -5.01
CA MET A 268 19.89 -18.02 -5.04
C MET A 268 18.80 -17.11 -4.49
N THR A 269 19.08 -16.34 -3.44
CA THR A 269 18.12 -15.33 -2.93
C THR A 269 17.86 -14.25 -3.98
N ILE A 270 18.91 -13.77 -4.67
CA ILE A 270 18.79 -12.81 -5.76
C ILE A 270 17.97 -13.40 -6.92
N LEU A 271 18.28 -14.61 -7.37
CA LEU A 271 17.56 -15.26 -8.48
C LEU A 271 16.08 -15.48 -8.13
N ALA A 272 15.79 -15.97 -6.92
CA ALA A 272 14.42 -16.14 -6.46
C ALA A 272 13.69 -14.80 -6.29
N GLY A 273 14.37 -13.78 -5.76
CA GLY A 273 13.85 -12.41 -5.66
C GLY A 273 13.52 -11.81 -7.04
N ILE A 274 14.40 -12.02 -8.04
CA ILE A 274 14.16 -11.60 -9.43
C ILE A 274 12.92 -12.32 -9.97
N ALA A 275 12.83 -13.63 -9.82
CA ALA A 275 11.68 -14.40 -10.30
C ALA A 275 10.35 -13.93 -9.68
N VAL A 276 10.34 -13.67 -8.37
CA VAL A 276 9.15 -13.19 -7.65
C VAL A 276 8.76 -11.78 -8.09
N VAL A 277 9.72 -10.85 -8.10
CA VAL A 277 9.45 -9.43 -8.39
C VAL A 277 9.13 -9.23 -9.87
N PHE A 278 9.98 -9.75 -10.77
CA PHE A 278 9.76 -9.62 -12.20
C PHE A 278 8.52 -10.40 -12.64
N GLY A 279 8.33 -11.64 -12.16
CA GLY A 279 7.15 -12.45 -12.46
C GLY A 279 5.86 -11.78 -11.98
N GLY A 280 5.83 -11.30 -10.73
CA GLY A 280 4.68 -10.59 -10.19
C GLY A 280 4.32 -9.32 -10.98
N MET A 281 5.33 -8.54 -11.37
CA MET A 281 5.15 -7.36 -12.22
C MET A 281 4.68 -7.73 -13.62
N TYR A 282 5.29 -8.74 -14.24
CA TYR A 282 4.94 -9.20 -15.57
C TYR A 282 3.48 -9.65 -15.64
N PHE A 283 3.06 -10.55 -14.75
CA PHE A 283 1.68 -11.02 -14.71
C PHE A 283 0.68 -9.89 -14.44
N GLN A 284 1.01 -8.98 -13.50
CA GLN A 284 0.14 -7.85 -13.17
C GLN A 284 -0.14 -6.92 -14.35
N PHE A 285 0.83 -6.74 -15.24
CA PHE A 285 0.73 -5.75 -16.32
C PHE A 285 0.51 -6.36 -17.71
N THR A 286 0.60 -7.68 -17.87
CA THR A 286 0.37 -8.36 -19.17
C THR A 286 -0.97 -9.09 -19.26
N ILE A 287 -1.52 -9.54 -18.13
CA ILE A 287 -2.82 -10.22 -18.13
C ILE A 287 -3.93 -9.17 -17.95
N PRO A 288 -4.84 -9.01 -18.93
CA PRO A 288 -5.90 -8.01 -18.89
C PRO A 288 -7.10 -8.48 -18.04
N TYR A 289 -6.84 -8.86 -16.79
CA TYR A 289 -7.88 -9.26 -15.84
C TYR A 289 -8.03 -8.22 -14.73
N ARG A 290 -9.27 -7.77 -14.47
CA ARG A 290 -9.53 -6.66 -13.54
C ARG A 290 -9.06 -6.92 -12.11
N ALA A 291 -9.22 -8.16 -11.64
CA ALA A 291 -8.78 -8.60 -10.31
C ALA A 291 -7.37 -9.20 -10.30
N MET A 292 -6.55 -8.96 -11.34
CA MET A 292 -5.24 -9.61 -11.47
C MET A 292 -4.34 -9.34 -10.27
N PHE A 293 -4.38 -8.13 -9.70
CA PHE A 293 -3.54 -7.82 -8.55
C PHE A 293 -4.01 -8.54 -7.28
N SER A 294 -5.31 -8.83 -7.15
CA SER A 294 -5.79 -9.71 -6.08
C SER A 294 -5.19 -11.11 -6.20
N VAL A 295 -5.16 -11.67 -7.41
CA VAL A 295 -4.60 -13.01 -7.68
C VAL A 295 -3.08 -13.03 -7.45
N VAL A 296 -2.35 -12.09 -8.06
CA VAL A 296 -0.90 -11.94 -7.87
C VAL A 296 -0.59 -11.69 -6.40
N GLY A 297 -1.32 -10.79 -5.75
CA GLY A 297 -1.15 -10.45 -4.34
C GLY A 297 -1.34 -11.66 -3.42
N ALA A 298 -2.38 -12.47 -3.64
CA ALA A 298 -2.60 -13.70 -2.89
C ALA A 298 -1.44 -14.70 -3.08
N ALA A 299 -0.94 -14.87 -4.30
CA ALA A 299 0.21 -15.73 -4.57
C ALA A 299 1.49 -15.21 -3.89
N LEU A 300 1.75 -13.90 -3.95
CA LEU A 300 2.90 -13.26 -3.31
C LEU A 300 2.84 -13.34 -1.78
N ILE A 301 1.66 -13.19 -1.18
CA ILE A 301 1.47 -13.42 0.26
C ILE A 301 1.75 -14.89 0.59
N GLY A 302 1.23 -15.82 -0.21
CA GLY A 302 1.50 -17.25 -0.09
C GLY A 302 2.99 -17.56 -0.10
N ILE A 303 3.77 -16.96 -1.01
CA ILE A 303 5.23 -17.09 -1.05
C ILE A 303 5.87 -16.47 0.21
N SER A 304 5.40 -15.30 0.62
CA SER A 304 5.97 -14.54 1.75
C SER A 304 5.86 -15.28 3.07
N ILE A 305 4.75 -15.97 3.34
CA ILE A 305 4.56 -16.72 4.59
C ILE A 305 5.48 -17.94 4.72
N PHE A 306 6.08 -18.42 3.62
CA PHE A 306 7.04 -19.53 3.63
C PHE A 306 8.50 -19.08 3.49
N SER A 307 8.76 -17.80 3.17
CA SER A 307 10.11 -17.33 2.92
C SER A 307 10.30 -15.86 3.34
N VAL A 308 11.02 -15.66 4.45
CA VAL A 308 11.37 -14.33 4.97
C VAL A 308 12.17 -13.48 3.96
N PRO A 309 13.19 -14.01 3.25
CA PRO A 309 13.89 -13.23 2.22
C PRO A 309 12.96 -12.79 1.09
N LEU A 310 12.07 -13.67 0.62
CA LEU A 310 11.13 -13.32 -0.45
C LEU A 310 10.06 -12.33 0.02
N ALA A 311 9.63 -12.41 1.29
CA ALA A 311 8.74 -11.42 1.88
C ALA A 311 9.34 -10.00 1.82
N TRP A 312 10.65 -9.85 2.06
CA TRP A 312 11.31 -8.57 1.88
C TRP A 312 11.32 -8.09 0.43
N HIS A 313 11.49 -8.99 -0.55
CA HIS A 313 11.41 -8.63 -1.96
C HIS A 313 10.00 -8.22 -2.36
N VAL A 314 8.97 -8.87 -1.84
CA VAL A 314 7.57 -8.45 -2.03
C VAL A 314 7.33 -7.06 -1.40
N ALA A 315 7.80 -6.83 -0.18
CA ALA A 315 7.57 -5.57 0.53
C ALA A 315 8.35 -4.37 -0.07
N LEU A 316 9.63 -4.58 -0.40
CA LEU A 316 10.56 -3.50 -0.77
C LEU A 316 10.87 -3.52 -2.26
N SER A 317 11.42 -4.63 -2.78
CA SER A 317 11.89 -4.67 -4.17
C SER A 317 10.76 -4.44 -5.16
N MET A 318 9.61 -5.10 -4.98
CA MET A 318 8.45 -4.92 -5.86
C MET A 318 7.88 -3.51 -5.77
N THR A 319 7.84 -2.91 -4.58
CA THR A 319 7.46 -1.50 -4.39
C THR A 319 8.39 -0.54 -5.16
N ILE A 320 9.70 -0.74 -5.04
CA ILE A 320 10.72 0.10 -5.68
C ILE A 320 10.71 -0.07 -7.20
N VAL A 321 10.74 -1.32 -7.69
CA VAL A 321 10.64 -1.63 -9.12
C VAL A 321 9.34 -1.07 -9.70
N GLY A 322 8.25 -1.11 -8.92
CA GLY A 322 6.96 -0.52 -9.24
C GLY A 322 7.02 0.94 -9.67
N PHE A 323 7.49 1.81 -8.79
CA PHE A 323 7.53 3.24 -9.12
C PHE A 323 8.66 3.59 -10.08
N LEU A 324 9.75 2.80 -10.12
CA LEU A 324 10.81 2.98 -11.13
C LEU A 324 10.29 2.63 -12.53
N ARG A 325 9.50 1.56 -12.67
CA ARG A 325 8.80 1.21 -13.91
C ARG A 325 7.89 2.35 -14.35
N ASP A 326 7.02 2.84 -13.47
CA ASP A 326 6.07 3.90 -13.83
C ASP A 326 6.76 5.23 -14.14
N SER A 327 7.95 5.46 -13.57
CA SER A 327 8.82 6.57 -13.95
C SER A 327 9.42 6.34 -15.33
N LEU A 328 9.94 5.15 -15.61
CA LEU A 328 10.51 4.79 -16.91
C LEU A 328 9.51 5.03 -18.05
N TYR A 329 8.26 4.56 -17.92
CA TYR A 329 7.24 4.75 -18.94
C TYR A 329 6.84 6.23 -19.18
N ARG A 330 7.22 7.14 -18.28
CA ARG A 330 6.96 8.58 -18.45
C ARG A 330 8.17 9.37 -18.93
N PHE A 331 9.39 8.94 -18.58
CA PHE A 331 10.62 9.66 -18.90
C PHE A 331 11.36 9.09 -20.11
N ALA A 332 11.17 7.80 -20.42
CA ALA A 332 11.81 7.20 -21.57
C ALA A 332 11.22 7.78 -22.86
N PRO A 333 12.06 8.03 -23.89
CA PRO A 333 11.58 8.33 -25.24
C PRO A 333 10.51 7.32 -25.67
N SER A 334 9.47 7.75 -26.38
CA SER A 334 8.39 6.85 -26.81
C SER A 334 8.93 5.63 -27.56
N GLU A 335 9.97 5.84 -28.38
CA GLU A 335 10.70 4.80 -29.12
C GLU A 335 11.19 3.63 -28.24
N TRP A 336 11.55 3.91 -26.98
CA TRP A 336 11.97 2.89 -26.02
C TRP A 336 10.77 2.11 -25.47
N THR A 337 9.64 2.77 -25.28
CA THR A 337 8.42 2.15 -24.76
C THR A 337 7.56 1.48 -25.83
N ASP A 338 7.78 1.81 -27.11
CA ASP A 338 7.03 1.28 -28.25
C ASP A 338 7.36 -0.21 -28.49
N SER A 339 8.59 -0.64 -28.18
CA SER A 339 8.95 -2.05 -28.15
C SER A 339 8.65 -2.67 -26.79
N LEU A 340 7.57 -3.46 -26.73
CA LEU A 340 7.17 -4.20 -25.53
C LEU A 340 8.33 -5.05 -24.96
N ALA A 341 9.11 -5.68 -25.82
CA ALA A 341 10.26 -6.51 -25.41
C ALA A 341 11.37 -5.66 -24.77
N PHE A 342 11.68 -4.49 -25.36
CA PHE A 342 12.70 -3.58 -24.82
C PHE A 342 12.27 -3.00 -23.47
N ALA A 343 11.01 -2.57 -23.35
CA ALA A 343 10.47 -2.06 -22.09
C ALA A 343 10.56 -3.11 -20.96
N TRP A 344 10.23 -4.38 -21.24
CA TRP A 344 10.39 -5.46 -20.26
C TRP A 344 11.85 -5.81 -19.96
N ALA A 345 12.76 -5.71 -20.93
CA ALA A 345 14.19 -5.88 -20.69
C ALA A 345 14.73 -4.81 -19.73
N LEU A 346 14.30 -3.55 -19.87
CA LEU A 346 14.63 -2.48 -18.92
C LEU A 346 14.07 -2.74 -17.52
N VAL A 347 12.80 -3.17 -17.43
CA VAL A 347 12.21 -3.55 -16.13
C VAL A 347 12.96 -4.72 -15.49
N LEU A 348 13.41 -5.70 -16.27
CA LEU A 348 14.25 -6.80 -15.78
C LEU A 348 15.60 -6.29 -15.25
N GLY A 349 16.27 -5.40 -16.00
CA GLY A 349 17.53 -4.78 -15.56
C GLY A 349 17.38 -4.02 -14.24
N ILE A 350 16.33 -3.19 -14.12
CA ILE A 350 15.98 -2.50 -12.87
C ILE A 350 15.74 -3.51 -11.74
N THR A 351 15.00 -4.58 -12.03
CA THR A 351 14.70 -5.64 -11.04
C THR A 351 15.97 -6.29 -10.51
N VAL A 352 16.91 -6.65 -11.38
CA VAL A 352 18.20 -7.26 -10.98
C VAL A 352 18.95 -6.35 -10.00
N VAL A 353 19.06 -5.05 -10.32
CA VAL A 353 19.75 -4.08 -9.46
C VAL A 353 19.05 -3.94 -8.12
N VAL A 354 17.74 -3.69 -8.12
CA VAL A 354 16.96 -3.46 -6.90
C VAL A 354 16.94 -4.69 -5.99
N VAL A 355 16.72 -5.89 -6.55
CA VAL A 355 16.74 -7.15 -5.80
C VAL A 355 18.12 -7.40 -5.19
N SER A 356 19.20 -7.12 -5.94
CA SER A 356 20.56 -7.26 -5.43
C SER A 356 20.82 -6.33 -4.25
N VAL A 357 20.49 -5.04 -4.39
CA VAL A 357 20.65 -4.05 -3.31
C VAL A 357 19.84 -4.44 -2.08
N VAL A 358 18.56 -4.80 -2.25
CA VAL A 358 17.70 -5.22 -1.13
C VAL A 358 18.24 -6.49 -0.47
N THR A 359 18.76 -7.45 -1.23
CA THR A 359 19.39 -8.66 -0.65
C THR A 359 20.59 -8.30 0.23
N LEU A 360 21.42 -7.35 -0.20
CA LEU A 360 22.57 -6.87 0.58
C LEU A 360 22.11 -6.15 1.86
N LEU A 361 21.05 -5.34 1.80
CA LEU A 361 20.46 -4.66 2.96
C LEU A 361 19.84 -5.65 3.97
N ILE A 362 19.19 -6.71 3.49
CA ILE A 362 18.65 -7.77 4.36
C ILE A 362 19.80 -8.49 5.07
N ARG A 363 20.89 -8.80 4.34
CA ARG A 363 22.06 -9.47 4.91
C ARG A 363 22.82 -8.62 5.93
N SER A 364 22.83 -7.29 5.76
CA SER A 364 23.37 -6.38 6.76
C SER A 364 22.47 -6.20 7.98
N ARG A 365 21.34 -6.93 8.06
CA ARG A 365 20.35 -6.86 9.14
C ARG A 365 19.80 -5.44 9.32
N ALA A 366 19.52 -4.76 8.21
CA ALA A 366 18.93 -3.43 8.26
C ALA A 366 17.62 -3.45 9.07
N SER A 367 17.54 -2.57 10.08
CA SER A 367 16.37 -2.44 10.94
C SER A 367 15.16 -1.90 10.17
N SER A 368 13.95 -2.13 10.70
CA SER A 368 12.71 -1.56 10.15
C SER A 368 12.78 -0.04 10.03
N ARG A 369 13.46 0.62 10.97
CA ARG A 369 13.75 2.06 10.95
C ARG A 369 14.60 2.45 9.74
N SER A 370 15.74 1.78 9.52
CA SER A 370 16.63 2.08 8.40
C SER A 370 15.96 1.83 7.05
N LEU A 371 15.18 0.76 6.94
CA LEU A 371 14.41 0.43 5.73
C LEU A 371 13.31 1.47 5.46
N LEU A 372 12.61 1.92 6.49
CA LEU A 372 11.61 2.98 6.38
C LEU A 372 12.24 4.31 5.93
N LEU A 373 13.37 4.71 6.52
CA LEU A 373 14.09 5.92 6.12
C LEU A 373 14.61 5.82 4.69
N GLY A 374 15.17 4.67 4.31
CA GLY A 374 15.62 4.41 2.95
C GLY A 374 14.49 4.55 1.93
N LEU A 375 13.34 3.94 2.19
CA LEU A 375 12.17 4.05 1.30
C LEU A 375 11.60 5.47 1.27
N THR A 376 11.55 6.14 2.42
CA THR A 376 11.08 7.54 2.56
C THR A 376 11.91 8.47 1.69
N TRP A 377 13.23 8.47 1.86
CA TRP A 377 14.11 9.39 1.15
C TRP A 377 14.30 9.02 -0.32
N LEU A 378 14.29 7.72 -0.66
CA LEU A 378 14.29 7.28 -2.06
C LEU A 378 13.02 7.76 -2.78
N GLY A 379 11.85 7.54 -2.19
CA GLY A 379 10.57 7.98 -2.76
C GLY A 379 10.51 9.50 -2.91
N THR A 380 10.91 10.24 -1.88
CA THR A 380 10.98 11.71 -1.92
C THR A 380 11.95 12.22 -2.97
N ALA A 381 13.16 11.66 -3.09
CA ALA A 381 14.11 12.06 -4.12
C ALA A 381 13.52 11.88 -5.54
N PHE A 382 12.89 10.73 -5.81
CA PHE A 382 12.22 10.48 -7.10
C PHE A 382 11.04 11.43 -7.34
N ALA A 383 10.25 11.72 -6.30
CA ALA A 383 9.15 12.67 -6.41
C ALA A 383 9.66 14.08 -6.72
N LEU A 384 10.73 14.53 -6.08
CA LEU A 384 11.36 15.83 -6.32
C LEU A 384 11.91 15.94 -7.74
N ILE A 385 12.65 14.93 -8.21
CA ILE A 385 13.14 14.86 -9.59
C ILE A 385 11.96 15.01 -10.56
N LYS A 386 10.87 14.28 -10.32
CA LYS A 386 9.69 14.30 -11.17
C LYS A 386 8.95 15.63 -11.18
N THR A 387 8.83 16.29 -10.03
CA THR A 387 8.19 17.61 -9.92
C THR A 387 9.09 18.77 -10.35
N GLY A 388 10.40 18.55 -10.39
CA GLY A 388 11.39 19.56 -10.76
C GLY A 388 11.55 19.73 -12.27
N ILE A 389 10.96 18.84 -13.08
CA ILE A 389 10.98 18.92 -14.55
C ILE A 389 9.75 19.74 -14.99
N PRO A 390 9.94 21.00 -15.44
CA PRO A 390 8.84 21.96 -15.65
C PRO A 390 7.80 21.50 -16.68
N GLU A 391 8.23 20.73 -17.67
CA GLU A 391 7.41 20.17 -18.75
C GLU A 391 6.34 19.18 -18.23
N LEU A 392 6.53 18.63 -17.03
CA LEU A 392 5.68 17.58 -16.47
C LEU A 392 4.67 18.08 -15.43
N THR A 393 4.85 19.29 -14.89
CA THR A 393 3.94 19.88 -13.90
C THR A 393 3.81 21.40 -14.05
N PRO A 394 3.07 21.89 -15.06
CA PRO A 394 2.74 23.31 -15.15
C PRO A 394 1.90 23.73 -13.91
N GLY A 395 2.39 24.71 -13.14
CA GLY A 395 1.62 25.35 -12.07
C GLY A 395 1.72 24.72 -10.67
N MET A 396 2.46 23.63 -10.47
CA MET A 396 2.77 23.18 -9.10
C MET A 396 3.94 24.00 -8.54
N HIS A 397 3.60 25.18 -8.00
CA HIS A 397 4.53 25.98 -7.20
C HIS A 397 5.14 25.12 -6.08
N LEU A 398 6.33 25.52 -5.61
CA LEU A 398 7.21 24.87 -4.62
C LEU A 398 6.54 24.19 -3.40
N PHE A 399 5.25 24.44 -3.17
CA PHE A 399 4.38 23.81 -2.18
C PHE A 399 4.42 22.28 -2.16
N VAL A 400 4.14 21.58 -3.27
CA VAL A 400 4.08 20.10 -3.26
C VAL A 400 5.46 19.48 -2.98
N PRO A 401 6.55 19.87 -3.66
CA PRO A 401 7.91 19.47 -3.31
C PRO A 401 8.27 19.79 -1.85
N GLY A 402 7.89 20.98 -1.37
CA GLY A 402 8.10 21.42 0.01
C GLY A 402 7.39 20.53 1.02
N LEU A 403 6.16 20.09 0.75
CA LEU A 403 5.42 19.16 1.60
C LEU A 403 6.06 17.76 1.64
N PHE A 404 6.61 17.26 0.54
CA PHE A 404 7.35 15.98 0.55
C PHE A 404 8.58 16.06 1.44
N LEU A 405 9.36 17.13 1.31
CA LEU A 405 10.53 17.38 2.16
C LEU A 405 10.14 17.52 3.62
N LEU A 406 9.13 18.34 3.92
CA LEU A 406 8.64 18.57 5.27
C LEU A 406 8.21 17.25 5.94
N GLN A 407 7.35 16.46 5.30
CA GLN A 407 6.89 15.19 5.88
C GLN A 407 8.04 14.17 6.01
N SER A 408 9.00 14.14 5.08
CA SER A 408 10.19 13.26 5.18
C SER A 408 11.09 13.63 6.36
N ILE A 409 11.30 14.92 6.58
CA ILE A 409 12.03 15.45 7.74
C ILE A 409 11.27 15.13 9.02
N MET A 410 9.94 15.33 9.05
CA MET A 410 9.11 14.99 10.20
C MET A 410 9.19 13.50 10.56
N VAL A 411 9.07 12.59 9.59
CA VAL A 411 9.24 11.14 9.81
C VAL A 411 10.62 10.84 10.36
N THR A 412 11.67 11.43 9.79
CA THR A 412 13.06 11.25 10.23
C THR A 412 13.27 11.73 11.67
N ALA A 413 12.83 12.95 11.99
CA ALA A 413 12.97 13.55 13.30
C ALA A 413 12.19 12.76 14.37
N MET A 414 10.95 12.36 14.08
CA MET A 414 10.14 11.55 15.01
C MET A 414 10.78 10.18 15.28
N LEU A 415 11.28 9.49 14.25
CA LEU A 415 12.01 8.23 14.42
C LEU A 415 13.32 8.40 15.20
N ALA A 416 14.01 9.54 15.05
CA ALA A 416 15.23 9.83 15.79
C ALA A 416 15.02 9.97 17.30
N THR A 417 13.83 10.40 17.72
CA THR A 417 13.48 10.49 19.15
C THR A 417 13.10 9.15 19.78
N MET A 418 13.00 8.07 18.98
CA MET A 418 12.65 6.73 19.47
C MET A 418 13.91 5.87 19.62
N PRO A 419 14.05 5.12 20.72
CA PRO A 419 15.06 4.08 20.81
C PRO A 419 14.82 3.03 19.72
N SER A 420 15.89 2.51 19.10
CA SER A 420 15.71 1.40 18.17
C SER A 420 15.21 0.18 18.95
N PRO A 421 14.25 -0.60 18.41
CA PRO A 421 13.93 -1.90 18.97
C PRO A 421 15.18 -2.76 19.15
N ASP A 422 16.18 -2.60 18.28
CA ASP A 422 17.43 -3.36 18.32
C ASP A 422 18.39 -2.92 19.45
N ASP A 423 18.17 -1.76 20.08
CA ASP A 423 19.02 -1.23 21.15
C ASP A 423 18.63 -1.76 22.54
N THR A 424 17.52 -2.52 22.64
CA THR A 424 17.08 -3.14 23.90
C THR A 424 17.57 -4.58 23.96
N PRO A 425 18.44 -4.95 24.94
CA PRO A 425 18.83 -6.33 25.14
C PRO A 425 17.58 -7.18 25.42
N ALA A 426 17.53 -8.34 24.78
CA ALA A 426 16.40 -9.28 24.82
C ALA A 426 16.21 -9.91 26.21
#